data_AF-A0A838R9P8-F1
#
_entry.id   AF-A0A838R9P8-F1
#
_cell.length_a   1.000
_cell.length_b   1.000
_cell.length_c   1.000
_cell.angle_alpha   90.00
_cell.angle_beta   90.00
_cell.angle_gamma   90.00
#
_symmetry.space_group_name_H-M   'P 1'
#
loop_
_entity.id
_entity.type
_entity.pdbx_description
1 polymer ?
#
loop_
_entity_poly.entity_id
_entity_poly.type
_entity_poly.pdbx_seq_one_letter_code
_entity_poly.pdbx_strand_id
1 'polypeptide(L)'
;MTSVIYVHGTGVREKVFNRSFEVVSEEILKRRPELKMVPCFWGAHGAALQQGGASLPGGGSRSLDIEEGGTEDAERTRWAILYQDPLYELRVLGVGASSASNKSLAKRLGALQPSPELELRLEQAELADHWQAAREHIQHTDDFQAALRTAPKQQTHLAAVVARALVAESLARQAAAEPGVLPLDSILRDELVLFFTAELEGGTRFLDDLKDSALDIVYRAATYYVQGRREDLTEQNVPGVGDALYYMARGAAIRRFVQRCIEEAESPVVVLAHSLGGIISV
;
A
#
# COMPACT_ATOMS: atom_id res chain seq x y z
N MET A 1 -14.28 -33.24 18.59
CA MET A 1 -13.05 -32.50 18.26
C MET A 1 -13.50 -31.11 17.83
N THR A 2 -12.92 -30.02 18.34
CA THR A 2 -13.40 -28.66 18.01
C THR A 2 -12.84 -28.26 16.66
N SER A 3 -13.71 -27.84 15.72
CA SER A 3 -13.29 -27.33 14.42
C SER A 3 -13.07 -25.82 14.49
N VAL A 4 -11.93 -25.35 13.97
CA VAL A 4 -11.64 -23.93 13.79
C VAL A 4 -11.67 -23.62 12.30
N ILE A 5 -12.69 -22.88 11.88
CA ILE A 5 -12.84 -22.47 10.48
C ILE A 5 -12.11 -21.16 10.27
N TYR A 6 -11.16 -21.15 9.34
CA TYR A 6 -10.43 -19.95 8.96
C TYR A 6 -11.09 -19.26 7.77
N VAL A 7 -11.54 -18.01 7.98
CA VAL A 7 -12.18 -17.17 6.96
C VAL A 7 -11.32 -15.91 6.73
N HIS A 8 -10.66 -15.84 5.58
CA HIS A 8 -9.87 -14.65 5.23
C HIS A 8 -10.77 -13.48 4.81
N GLY A 9 -10.25 -12.25 4.86
CA GLY A 9 -11.04 -11.04 4.60
C GLY A 9 -11.13 -10.58 3.15
N THR A 10 -10.27 -11.06 2.29
CA THR A 10 -10.32 -10.77 0.86
C THR A 10 -10.30 -12.10 0.10
N GLY A 11 -10.88 -12.12 -1.10
CA GLY A 11 -10.85 -13.22 -2.07
C GLY A 11 -9.46 -13.36 -2.67
N VAL A 12 -8.49 -13.55 -1.78
CA VAL A 12 -7.10 -13.85 -2.07
C VAL A 12 -7.05 -15.01 -3.07
N ARG A 13 -6.07 -14.98 -3.98
CA ARG A 13 -5.85 -16.14 -4.85
C ARG A 13 -5.50 -17.34 -3.97
N GLU A 14 -5.89 -18.53 -4.43
CA GLU A 14 -5.76 -19.79 -3.69
C GLU A 14 -4.36 -19.97 -3.08
N LYS A 15 -3.30 -19.60 -3.79
CA LYS A 15 -1.91 -19.65 -3.29
C LYS A 15 -1.68 -18.82 -2.03
N VAL A 16 -2.17 -17.58 -2.00
CA VAL A 16 -2.00 -16.66 -0.86
C VAL A 16 -2.87 -17.09 0.31
N PHE A 17 -4.10 -17.55 0.03
CA PHE A 17 -4.96 -18.16 1.04
C PHE A 17 -4.31 -19.38 1.70
N ASN A 18 -3.79 -20.31 0.89
CA ASN A 18 -3.16 -21.52 1.39
C ASN A 18 -1.96 -21.18 2.26
N ARG A 19 -1.15 -20.18 1.85
CA ARG A 19 0.00 -19.75 2.64
C ARG A 19 -0.38 -19.18 3.99
N SER A 20 -1.40 -18.31 4.06
CA SER A 20 -1.85 -17.75 5.33
C SER A 20 -2.53 -18.82 6.20
N PHE A 21 -3.31 -19.71 5.60
CA PHE A 21 -3.92 -20.84 6.29
C PHE A 21 -2.88 -21.78 6.89
N GLU A 22 -1.79 -22.10 6.17
CA GLU A 22 -0.67 -22.89 6.67
C GLU A 22 -0.06 -22.26 7.92
N VAL A 23 0.34 -20.99 7.85
CA VAL A 23 0.99 -20.28 8.96
C VAL A 23 0.08 -20.24 10.19
N VAL A 24 -1.19 -19.87 10.01
CA VAL A 24 -2.17 -19.81 11.09
C VAL A 24 -2.42 -21.19 11.69
N SER A 25 -2.55 -22.22 10.85
CA SER A 25 -2.77 -23.59 11.30
C SER A 25 -1.59 -24.13 12.09
N GLU A 26 -0.36 -23.91 11.62
CA GLU A 26 0.87 -24.30 12.33
C GLU A 26 0.93 -23.65 13.71
N GLU A 27 0.69 -22.34 13.81
CA GLU A 27 0.78 -21.62 15.09
C GLU A 27 -0.32 -22.03 16.08
N ILE A 28 -1.53 -22.31 15.61
CA ILE A 28 -2.62 -22.77 16.47
C ILE A 28 -2.38 -24.20 16.93
N LEU A 29 -2.02 -25.11 16.02
CA LEU A 29 -1.82 -26.52 16.34
C LEU A 29 -0.59 -26.75 17.24
N LYS A 30 0.43 -25.90 17.17
CA LYS A 30 1.55 -25.87 18.14
C LYS A 30 1.08 -25.71 19.58
N ARG A 31 0.01 -24.93 19.80
CA ARG A 31 -0.52 -24.61 21.14
C ARG A 31 -1.71 -25.50 21.54
N ARG A 32 -2.49 -25.93 20.55
CA ARG A 32 -3.77 -26.64 20.72
C ARG A 32 -3.89 -27.74 19.65
N PRO A 33 -3.12 -28.85 19.78
CA PRO A 33 -3.06 -29.91 18.77
C PRO A 33 -4.36 -30.72 18.64
N GLU A 34 -5.28 -30.58 19.59
CA GLU A 34 -6.59 -31.24 19.59
C GLU A 34 -7.64 -30.53 18.72
N LEU A 35 -7.32 -29.34 18.19
CA LEU A 35 -8.19 -28.60 17.28
C LEU A 35 -8.05 -29.12 15.85
N LYS A 36 -9.13 -29.00 15.08
CA LYS A 36 -9.14 -29.30 13.64
C LYS A 36 -9.25 -28.00 12.86
N MET A 37 -8.20 -27.61 12.15
CA MET A 37 -8.23 -26.44 11.28
C MET A 37 -8.98 -26.76 9.99
N VAL A 38 -9.95 -25.92 9.61
CA VAL A 38 -10.78 -26.08 8.41
C VAL A 38 -10.65 -24.82 7.54
N PRO A 39 -10.20 -24.92 6.29
CA PRO A 39 -10.11 -23.77 5.40
C PRO A 39 -11.50 -23.38 4.86
N CYS A 40 -11.85 -22.10 4.90
CA CYS A 40 -13.02 -21.55 4.21
C CYS A 40 -12.57 -20.61 3.08
N PHE A 41 -12.28 -21.19 1.92
CA PHE A 41 -11.83 -20.45 0.74
C PHE A 41 -13.02 -19.90 -0.06
N TRP A 42 -13.57 -18.76 0.36
CA TRP A 42 -14.67 -18.12 -0.38
C TRP A 42 -14.20 -17.34 -1.63
N GLY A 43 -12.88 -17.20 -1.86
CA GLY A 43 -12.32 -16.42 -2.96
C GLY A 43 -12.75 -16.87 -4.36
N ALA A 44 -13.21 -18.12 -4.51
CA ALA A 44 -13.85 -18.61 -5.75
C ALA A 44 -15.20 -17.92 -6.06
N HIS A 45 -15.84 -17.32 -5.05
CA HIS A 45 -17.07 -16.55 -5.17
C HIS A 45 -16.85 -15.03 -5.12
N GLY A 46 -15.61 -14.59 -4.98
CA GLY A 46 -15.21 -13.18 -4.95
C GLY A 46 -15.12 -12.55 -6.35
N ALA A 47 -14.54 -11.36 -6.41
CA ALA A 47 -14.31 -10.64 -7.65
C ALA A 47 -13.27 -11.38 -8.53
N ALA A 48 -13.69 -11.70 -9.74
CA ALA A 48 -12.84 -12.28 -10.78
C ALA A 48 -12.76 -11.33 -11.98
N LEU A 49 -11.57 -11.24 -12.59
CA LEU A 49 -11.38 -10.55 -13.87
C LEU A 49 -12.00 -11.41 -14.98
N GLN A 50 -13.27 -11.14 -15.30
CA GLN A 50 -13.96 -11.79 -16.41
C GLN A 50 -13.26 -11.43 -17.73
N GLN A 51 -13.10 -12.42 -18.62
CA GLN A 51 -12.41 -12.26 -19.91
C GLN A 51 -11.00 -11.66 -19.79
N GLY A 52 -10.26 -12.00 -18.73
CA GLY A 52 -8.90 -11.47 -18.51
C GLY A 52 -8.87 -9.94 -18.33
N GLY A 53 -9.99 -9.32 -17.96
CA GLY A 53 -10.09 -7.88 -17.86
C GLY A 53 -10.31 -7.16 -19.20
N ALA A 54 -10.81 -7.84 -20.24
CA ALA A 54 -11.09 -7.22 -21.55
C ALA A 54 -12.05 -6.02 -21.49
N SER A 55 -12.91 -5.95 -20.46
CA SER A 55 -13.80 -4.80 -20.20
C SER A 55 -13.14 -3.67 -19.42
N LEU A 56 -11.90 -3.84 -18.96
CA LEU A 56 -11.09 -2.75 -18.43
C LEU A 56 -10.71 -1.86 -19.63
N PRO A 57 -11.01 -0.56 -19.58
CA PRO A 57 -10.65 0.33 -20.68
C PRO A 57 -9.14 0.30 -20.91
N GLY A 58 -8.72 -0.14 -22.11
CA GLY A 58 -7.30 -0.30 -22.42
C GLY A 58 -6.96 -1.00 -23.75
N GLY A 59 -7.91 -1.68 -24.40
CA GLY A 59 -7.67 -2.35 -25.69
C GLY A 59 -7.54 -1.42 -26.91
N GLY A 60 -7.68 -0.11 -26.73
CA GLY A 60 -7.60 0.83 -27.83
C GLY A 60 -7.35 2.22 -27.30
N SER A 61 -6.35 2.88 -27.88
CA SER A 61 -5.94 4.25 -27.62
C SER A 61 -7.13 5.21 -27.67
N ARG A 62 -7.75 5.44 -26.50
CA ARG A 62 -8.59 6.60 -26.23
C ARG A 62 -8.35 6.98 -24.79
N SER A 63 -7.71 8.12 -24.62
CA SER A 63 -7.66 8.88 -23.38
C SER A 63 -9.09 8.94 -22.82
N LEU A 64 -9.36 8.18 -21.78
CA LEU A 64 -10.52 8.44 -20.95
C LEU A 64 -10.16 9.67 -20.13
N ASP A 65 -10.91 10.74 -20.33
CA ASP A 65 -11.05 11.78 -19.33
C ASP A 65 -11.58 11.07 -18.09
N ILE A 66 -10.67 10.74 -17.17
CA ILE A 66 -11.02 10.27 -15.83
C ILE A 66 -11.68 11.50 -15.20
N GLU A 67 -13.00 11.49 -15.09
CA GLU A 67 -13.70 12.38 -14.15
C GLU A 67 -12.97 12.27 -12.83
N GLU A 68 -12.56 13.43 -12.29
CA GLU A 68 -11.82 13.58 -11.05
C GLU A 68 -12.43 12.70 -9.95
N GLY A 69 -11.89 11.49 -9.78
CA GLY A 69 -12.12 10.70 -8.58
C GLY A 69 -11.69 11.56 -7.41
N GLY A 70 -12.53 11.62 -6.37
CA GLY A 70 -12.28 12.46 -5.20
C GLY A 70 -10.85 12.27 -4.69
N THR A 71 -10.28 13.34 -4.15
CA THR A 71 -8.87 13.43 -3.73
C THR A 71 -8.43 12.29 -2.81
N GLU A 72 -9.34 11.71 -2.02
CA GLU A 72 -9.07 10.55 -1.17
C GLU A 72 -8.77 9.26 -1.95
N ASP A 73 -9.48 8.99 -3.05
CA ASP A 73 -9.28 7.77 -3.86
C ASP A 73 -7.95 7.84 -4.62
N ALA A 74 -7.54 9.06 -4.98
CA ALA A 74 -6.25 9.33 -5.57
C ALA A 74 -5.08 9.03 -4.63
N GLU A 75 -5.16 9.50 -3.39
CA GLU A 75 -4.11 9.25 -2.38
C GLU A 75 -4.03 7.76 -2.00
N ARG A 76 -5.17 7.07 -1.87
CA ARG A 76 -5.17 5.60 -1.63
C ARG A 76 -4.47 4.84 -2.77
N THR A 77 -4.76 5.22 -4.01
CA THR A 77 -4.14 4.61 -5.19
C THR A 77 -2.64 4.88 -5.23
N ARG A 78 -2.21 6.10 -4.90
CA ARG A 78 -0.78 6.45 -4.81
C ARG A 78 -0.07 5.56 -3.80
N TRP A 79 -0.59 5.45 -2.59
CA TRP A 79 0.04 4.65 -1.54
C TRP A 79 0.07 3.15 -1.85
N ALA A 80 -0.98 2.62 -2.50
CA ALA A 80 -0.96 1.25 -2.98
C ALA A 80 0.23 0.97 -3.91
N ILE A 81 0.62 1.92 -4.77
CA ILE A 81 1.81 1.82 -5.61
C ILE A 81 3.09 1.94 -4.77
N LEU A 82 3.16 2.94 -3.88
CA LEU A 82 4.36 3.20 -3.07
C LEU A 82 4.73 2.05 -2.13
N TYR A 83 3.75 1.31 -1.61
CA TYR A 83 4.03 0.11 -0.79
C TYR A 83 4.72 -1.01 -1.58
N GLN A 84 4.65 -0.99 -2.91
CA GLN A 84 5.31 -1.98 -3.78
C GLN A 84 6.59 -1.43 -4.42
N ASP A 85 6.58 -0.15 -4.82
CA ASP A 85 7.71 0.55 -5.42
C ASP A 85 7.88 1.92 -4.76
N PRO A 86 8.66 2.00 -3.66
CA PRO A 86 8.90 3.24 -2.93
C PRO A 86 9.51 4.37 -3.78
N LEU A 87 10.19 4.03 -4.88
CA LEU A 87 10.89 4.99 -5.75
C LEU A 87 10.05 5.40 -6.96
N TYR A 88 8.82 4.90 -7.09
CA TYR A 88 7.97 5.12 -8.26
C TYR A 88 7.82 6.60 -8.63
N GLU A 89 7.46 7.46 -7.68
CA GLU A 89 7.25 8.89 -7.94
C GLU A 89 8.55 9.60 -8.35
N LEU A 90 9.69 9.20 -7.78
CA LEU A 90 11.01 9.73 -8.17
C LEU A 90 11.32 9.37 -9.61
N ARG A 91 11.07 8.13 -10.02
CA ARG A 91 11.27 7.67 -11.39
C ARG A 91 10.39 8.45 -12.37
N VAL A 92 9.12 8.66 -12.03
CA VAL A 92 8.18 9.44 -12.84
C VAL A 92 8.65 10.89 -13.00
N LEU A 93 9.10 11.53 -11.91
CA LEU A 93 9.68 12.88 -11.98
C LEU A 93 10.98 12.92 -12.79
N GLY A 94 11.77 11.85 -12.77
CA GLY A 94 12.98 11.68 -13.57
C GLY A 94 12.74 11.61 -15.08
N VAL A 95 11.50 11.40 -15.54
CA VAL A 95 11.14 11.41 -16.95
C VAL A 95 10.87 12.85 -17.41
N GLY A 96 11.92 13.56 -17.80
CA GLY A 96 11.79 14.93 -18.33
C GLY A 96 13.13 15.53 -18.74
N ALA A 97 13.08 16.62 -19.50
CA ALA A 97 14.27 17.39 -19.85
C ALA A 97 14.32 18.65 -18.96
N SER A 98 15.21 18.68 -17.97
CA SER A 98 15.62 19.91 -17.29
C SER A 98 17.10 19.82 -16.96
N SER A 99 17.76 20.98 -16.94
CA SER A 99 19.19 21.12 -16.70
C SER A 99 19.49 21.78 -15.35
N ALA A 100 18.48 21.98 -14.50
CA ALA A 100 18.61 22.67 -13.22
C ALA A 100 18.63 21.65 -12.07
N SER A 101 19.82 21.38 -11.54
CA SER A 101 20.01 20.45 -10.41
C SER A 101 19.61 21.07 -9.07
N ASN A 102 18.73 20.41 -8.31
CA ASN A 102 18.32 20.80 -6.96
C ASN A 102 19.33 20.34 -5.87
N LYS A 103 20.57 20.84 -5.95
CA LYS A 103 21.67 20.45 -5.04
C LYS A 103 21.40 20.77 -3.56
N SER A 104 20.55 21.76 -3.28
CA SER A 104 20.17 22.12 -1.90
C SER A 104 19.31 21.04 -1.26
N LEU A 105 18.36 20.43 -1.98
CA LEU A 105 17.59 19.31 -1.47
C LEU A 105 18.48 18.08 -1.23
N ALA A 106 19.38 17.76 -2.16
CA ALA A 106 20.33 16.67 -1.98
C ALA A 106 21.18 16.84 -0.73
N LYS A 107 21.68 18.06 -0.48
CA LYS A 107 22.44 18.39 0.74
C LYS A 107 21.60 18.26 2.01
N ARG A 108 20.34 18.72 1.98
CA ARG A 108 19.41 18.63 3.12
C ARG A 108 19.06 17.18 3.44
N LEU A 109 18.75 16.36 2.43
CA LEU A 109 18.55 14.92 2.62
C LEU A 109 19.82 14.26 3.19
N GLY A 110 21.00 14.62 2.67
CA GLY A 110 22.31 14.17 3.16
C GLY A 110 22.57 14.47 4.63
N ALA A 111 22.20 15.67 5.07
CA ALA A 111 22.44 16.17 6.41
C ALA A 111 21.22 16.09 7.34
N LEU A 112 20.16 15.39 6.94
CA LEU A 112 18.89 15.33 7.67
C LEU A 112 19.12 14.77 9.07
N GLN A 113 18.79 15.56 10.09
CA GLN A 113 18.75 15.14 11.48
C GLN A 113 17.33 15.41 11.95
N PRO A 114 16.58 14.38 12.35
CA PRO A 114 15.17 14.54 12.68
C PRO A 114 15.01 15.48 13.87
N SER A 115 14.00 16.34 13.83
CA SER A 115 13.61 17.13 14.98
C SER A 115 13.09 16.23 16.10
N PRO A 116 13.06 16.68 17.36
CA PRO A 116 12.47 15.90 18.46
C PRO A 116 11.04 15.42 18.18
N GLU A 117 10.26 16.23 17.46
CA GLU A 117 8.90 15.87 17.04
C GLU A 117 8.89 14.77 15.97
N LEU A 118 9.79 14.82 14.98
CA LEU A 118 9.92 13.77 13.99
C LEU A 118 10.49 12.48 14.60
N GLU A 119 11.44 12.57 15.53
CA GLU A 119 11.94 11.43 16.30
C GLU A 119 10.80 10.73 17.04
N LEU A 120 9.95 11.49 17.75
CA LEU A 120 8.79 10.94 18.43
C LEU A 120 7.82 10.23 17.48
N ARG A 121 7.58 10.77 16.28
CA ARG A 121 6.73 10.11 15.28
C ARG A 121 7.35 8.85 14.69
N LEU A 122 8.66 8.86 14.48
CA LEU A 122 9.41 7.69 14.02
C LEU A 122 9.40 6.57 15.06
N GLU A 123 9.50 6.90 16.34
CA GLU A 123 9.33 5.94 17.44
C GLU A 123 7.92 5.37 17.49
N GLN A 124 6.89 6.23 17.40
CA GLN A 124 5.48 5.80 17.39
C GLN A 124 5.14 4.90 16.21
N ALA A 125 5.82 5.07 15.08
CA ALA A 125 5.64 4.25 13.89
C ALA A 125 6.57 3.02 13.87
N GLU A 126 7.42 2.84 14.88
CA GLU A 126 8.44 1.78 14.93
C GLU A 126 9.40 1.82 13.72
N LEU A 127 9.65 3.02 13.18
CA LEU A 127 10.52 3.26 12.02
C LEU A 127 11.88 3.88 12.37
N ALA A 128 12.14 4.15 13.66
CA ALA A 128 13.37 4.76 14.15
C ALA A 128 14.64 4.04 13.67
N ASP A 129 14.60 2.70 13.61
CA ASP A 129 15.74 1.86 13.19
C ASP A 129 15.85 1.69 11.66
N HIS A 130 14.82 2.07 10.90
CA HIS A 130 14.74 1.79 9.46
C HIS A 130 14.95 3.02 8.57
N TRP A 131 14.55 4.21 9.04
CA TRP A 131 14.53 5.41 8.19
C TRP A 131 15.91 5.89 7.73
N GLN A 132 16.96 5.69 8.54
CA GLN A 132 18.32 6.07 8.16
C GLN A 132 18.83 5.26 6.96
N ALA A 133 18.59 3.94 6.99
CA ALA A 133 18.94 3.06 5.88
C ALA A 133 18.10 3.35 4.63
N ALA A 134 16.83 3.71 4.80
CA ALA A 134 15.97 4.16 3.70
C ALA A 134 16.51 5.44 3.04
N ARG A 135 16.91 6.42 3.87
CA ARG A 135 17.52 7.67 3.41
C ARG A 135 18.79 7.43 2.61
N GLU A 136 19.69 6.61 3.15
CA GLU A 136 20.94 6.25 2.48
C GLU A 136 20.69 5.54 1.15
N HIS A 137 19.72 4.63 1.09
CA HIS A 137 19.35 3.98 -0.16
C HIS A 137 18.89 4.99 -1.21
N ILE A 138 17.92 5.84 -0.88
CA ILE A 138 17.36 6.84 -1.80
C ILE A 138 18.46 7.76 -2.36
N GLN A 139 19.38 8.22 -1.51
CA GLN A 139 20.47 9.12 -1.93
C GLN A 139 21.34 8.56 -3.06
N HIS A 140 21.50 7.24 -3.11
CA HIS A 140 22.36 6.54 -4.06
C HIS A 140 21.61 5.99 -5.28
N THR A 141 20.29 6.21 -5.37
CA THR A 141 19.50 5.70 -6.50
C THR A 141 19.61 6.59 -7.73
N ASP A 142 19.67 5.98 -8.91
CA ASP A 142 19.62 6.69 -10.19
C ASP A 142 18.29 7.46 -10.36
N ASP A 143 17.19 6.91 -9.82
CA ASP A 143 15.86 7.54 -9.82
C ASP A 143 15.89 8.89 -9.08
N PHE A 144 16.51 8.95 -7.91
CA PHE A 144 16.69 10.21 -7.16
C PHE A 144 17.60 11.19 -7.91
N GLN A 145 18.72 10.73 -8.47
CA GLN A 145 19.63 11.58 -9.24
C GLN A 145 18.97 12.12 -10.51
N ALA A 146 18.11 11.34 -11.16
CA ALA A 146 17.30 11.78 -12.29
C ALA A 146 16.29 12.84 -11.85
N ALA A 147 15.52 12.59 -10.79
CA ALA A 147 14.53 13.53 -10.25
C ALA A 147 15.16 14.88 -9.85
N LEU A 148 16.37 14.86 -9.27
CA LEU A 148 17.11 16.08 -8.93
C LEU A 148 17.50 16.93 -10.14
N ARG A 149 17.73 16.31 -11.31
CA ARG A 149 18.09 17.01 -12.56
C ARG A 149 16.86 17.54 -13.29
N THR A 150 15.74 16.83 -13.21
CA THR A 150 14.52 17.12 -13.95
C THR A 150 13.60 18.10 -13.23
N ALA A 151 13.53 18.06 -11.89
CA ALA A 151 12.62 18.89 -11.13
C ALA A 151 13.00 20.39 -11.23
N PRO A 152 12.06 21.28 -11.63
CA PRO A 152 12.28 22.72 -11.62
C PRO A 152 12.63 23.24 -10.22
N LYS A 153 13.52 24.23 -10.13
CA LYS A 153 13.95 24.85 -8.85
C LYS A 153 12.81 25.42 -8.00
N GLN A 154 11.66 25.72 -8.59
CA GLN A 154 10.50 26.32 -7.92
C GLN A 154 9.42 25.31 -7.55
N GLN A 155 9.60 24.00 -7.82
CA GLN A 155 8.59 23.01 -7.43
C GLN A 155 8.79 22.59 -5.97
N THR A 156 7.90 23.08 -5.12
CA THR A 156 7.56 22.68 -3.74
C THR A 156 7.23 21.17 -3.61
N HIS A 157 7.26 20.41 -4.71
CA HIS A 157 6.77 19.03 -4.76
C HIS A 157 7.88 17.97 -4.65
N LEU A 158 9.14 18.29 -4.99
CA LEU A 158 10.20 17.28 -4.93
C LEU A 158 10.52 16.86 -3.49
N ALA A 159 10.45 17.79 -2.52
CA ALA A 159 10.63 17.46 -1.11
C ALA A 159 9.54 16.50 -0.61
N ALA A 160 8.27 16.75 -0.98
CA ALA A 160 7.15 15.88 -0.64
C ALA A 160 7.25 14.49 -1.29
N VAL A 161 7.71 14.40 -2.54
CA VAL A 161 7.96 13.12 -3.19
C VAL A 161 9.10 12.35 -2.52
N VAL A 162 10.19 13.03 -2.16
CA VAL A 162 11.30 12.40 -1.41
C VAL A 162 10.83 11.94 -0.03
N ALA A 163 9.99 12.73 0.65
CA ALA A 163 9.42 12.37 1.95
C ALA A 163 8.54 11.10 1.85
N ARG A 164 7.65 11.03 0.85
CA ARG A 164 6.84 9.82 0.60
C ARG A 164 7.70 8.60 0.28
N ALA A 165 8.70 8.75 -0.58
CA ALA A 165 9.65 7.68 -0.88
C ALA A 165 10.39 7.21 0.38
N LEU A 166 10.78 8.12 1.25
CA LEU A 166 11.45 7.80 2.51
C LEU A 166 10.57 6.99 3.45
N VAL A 167 9.31 7.40 3.63
CA VAL A 167 8.35 6.66 4.48
C VAL A 167 8.04 5.29 3.87
N ALA A 168 7.77 5.22 2.56
CA ALA A 168 7.48 3.97 1.88
C ALA A 168 8.66 2.97 1.94
N GLU A 169 9.89 3.45 1.72
CA GLU A 169 11.11 2.63 1.79
C GLU A 169 11.38 2.17 3.23
N SER A 170 11.12 3.02 4.23
CA SER A 170 11.25 2.64 5.64
C SER A 170 10.28 1.52 6.01
N LEU A 171 9.02 1.61 5.57
CA LEU A 171 8.01 0.58 5.77
C LEU A 171 8.35 -0.72 5.03
N ALA A 172 8.85 -0.63 3.79
CA ALA A 172 9.27 -1.81 3.04
C ALA A 172 10.42 -2.54 3.74
N ARG A 173 11.36 -1.80 4.34
CA ARG A 173 12.48 -2.35 5.13
C ARG A 173 12.01 -3.00 6.42
N GLN A 174 11.11 -2.37 7.15
CA GLN A 174 10.50 -2.94 8.35
C GLN A 174 9.79 -4.25 8.01
N ALA A 175 8.94 -4.26 6.99
CA ALA A 175 8.21 -5.45 6.56
C ALA A 175 9.15 -6.60 6.10
N ALA A 176 10.29 -6.26 5.52
CA ALA A 176 11.31 -7.24 5.12
C ALA A 176 12.11 -7.80 6.32
N ALA A 177 12.39 -6.97 7.33
CA ALA A 177 13.11 -7.36 8.54
C ALA A 177 12.21 -8.15 9.50
N GLU A 178 10.93 -7.80 9.59
CA GLU A 178 9.97 -8.31 10.57
C GLU A 178 8.69 -8.80 9.88
N PRO A 179 8.68 -10.05 9.39
CA PRO A 179 7.50 -10.63 8.76
C PRO A 179 6.34 -10.71 9.77
N GLY A 180 5.26 -9.97 9.52
CA GLY A 180 4.04 -9.98 10.35
C GLY A 180 3.72 -8.67 11.08
N VAL A 181 4.54 -7.62 10.91
CA VAL A 181 4.21 -6.27 11.38
C VAL A 181 2.92 -5.78 10.72
N LEU A 182 2.04 -5.17 11.53
CA LEU A 182 0.78 -4.62 11.03
C LEU A 182 1.05 -3.37 10.17
N PRO A 183 0.26 -3.15 9.11
CA PRO A 183 0.40 -1.94 8.30
C PRO A 183 0.19 -0.69 9.14
N LEU A 184 1.10 0.29 8.99
CA LEU A 184 1.06 1.57 9.69
C LEU A 184 -0.28 2.29 9.43
N ASP A 185 -0.80 2.92 10.49
CA ASP A 185 -1.98 3.78 10.39
C ASP A 185 -1.78 4.93 9.38
N SER A 186 -2.80 5.21 8.59
CA SER A 186 -2.71 6.22 7.52
C SER A 186 -2.49 7.64 8.06
N ILE A 187 -3.02 7.98 9.24
CA ILE A 187 -2.84 9.31 9.82
C ILE A 187 -1.37 9.48 10.23
N LEU A 188 -0.81 8.50 10.95
CA LEU A 188 0.59 8.55 11.38
C LEU A 188 1.57 8.54 10.19
N ARG A 189 1.27 7.76 9.15
CA ARG A 189 2.02 7.77 7.88
C ARG A 189 2.02 9.17 7.24
N ASP A 190 0.86 9.80 7.14
CA ASP A 190 0.72 11.09 6.49
C ASP A 190 1.36 12.21 7.33
N GLU A 191 1.30 12.12 8.67
CA GLU A 191 2.07 12.99 9.56
C GLU A 191 3.58 12.87 9.32
N LEU A 192 4.13 11.65 9.24
CA LEU A 192 5.55 11.44 8.94
C LEU A 192 5.95 12.09 7.61
N VAL A 193 5.14 11.96 6.57
CA VAL A 193 5.40 12.61 5.28
C VAL A 193 5.44 14.12 5.43
N LEU A 194 4.51 14.71 6.18
CA LEU A 194 4.48 16.16 6.43
C LEU A 194 5.74 16.63 7.17
N PHE A 195 6.14 15.96 8.25
CA PHE A 195 7.34 16.31 9.01
C PHE A 195 8.62 16.19 8.16
N PHE A 196 8.78 15.08 7.43
CA PHE A 196 9.92 14.93 6.52
C PHE A 196 9.93 16.00 5.44
N THR A 197 8.77 16.34 4.87
CA THR A 197 8.67 17.41 3.86
C THR A 197 9.14 18.75 4.43
N ALA A 198 8.64 19.14 5.61
CA ALA A 198 9.00 20.41 6.24
C ALA A 198 10.51 20.52 6.54
N GLU A 199 11.13 19.45 7.03
CA GLU A 199 12.58 19.42 7.26
C GLU A 199 13.38 19.48 5.96
N LEU A 200 12.93 18.76 4.93
CA LEU A 200 13.55 18.77 3.61
C LEU A 200 13.38 20.10 2.88
N GLU A 201 12.38 20.91 3.24
CA GLU A 201 12.16 22.26 2.72
C GLU A 201 12.90 23.34 3.52
N GLY A 202 13.45 22.98 4.68
CA GLY A 202 14.32 23.85 5.48
C GLY A 202 13.58 24.82 6.41
N GLY A 203 12.37 24.47 6.87
CA GLY A 203 11.68 25.27 7.88
C GLY A 203 10.42 24.63 8.45
N THR A 204 10.28 24.69 9.78
CA THR A 204 9.09 24.27 10.54
C THR A 204 7.89 25.22 10.42
N ARG A 205 8.06 26.36 9.73
CA ARG A 205 7.01 27.38 9.51
C ARG A 205 5.93 26.97 8.49
N PHE A 206 6.06 25.81 7.85
CA PHE A 206 5.21 25.41 6.73
C PHE A 206 4.07 24.45 7.11
N LEU A 207 4.01 23.97 8.35
CA LEU A 207 2.91 23.10 8.82
C LEU A 207 1.53 23.80 8.79
N ASP A 208 1.51 25.14 8.84
CA ASP A 208 0.27 25.93 8.75
C ASP A 208 -0.20 26.16 7.30
N ASP A 209 0.72 26.17 6.31
CA ASP A 209 0.40 26.43 4.88
C ASP A 209 0.18 25.14 4.06
N LEU A 210 0.66 23.98 4.53
CA LEU A 210 0.57 22.70 3.80
C LEU A 210 -0.81 22.05 3.81
N LYS A 211 -1.73 22.50 4.68
CA LYS A 211 -3.11 22.00 4.70
C LYS A 211 -3.86 22.28 3.39
N ASP A 212 -3.44 23.29 2.64
CA ASP A 212 -4.16 23.76 1.44
C ASP A 212 -3.47 23.41 0.10
N SER A 213 -2.26 22.82 0.09
CA SER A 213 -1.46 22.67 -1.15
C SER A 213 -0.90 21.27 -1.46
N ALA A 214 -1.32 20.22 -0.76
CA ALA A 214 -0.90 18.84 -1.05
C ALA A 214 -1.65 18.19 -2.24
N LEU A 215 -2.45 18.96 -3.00
CA LEU A 215 -3.52 18.40 -3.83
C LEU A 215 -3.29 18.29 -5.32
N ASP A 216 -2.13 18.63 -5.88
CA ASP A 216 -1.99 18.48 -7.33
C ASP A 216 -0.65 17.95 -7.81
N ILE A 217 -0.77 17.04 -8.79
CA ILE A 217 0.26 16.46 -9.67
C ILE A 217 1.03 15.22 -9.16
N VAL A 218 0.51 14.02 -9.49
CA VAL A 218 1.24 12.95 -10.24
C VAL A 218 0.27 12.20 -11.20
N TYR A 219 -0.63 12.90 -11.90
CA TYR A 219 -1.58 12.22 -12.80
C TYR A 219 -1.19 12.20 -14.29
N ARG A 220 -0.37 13.15 -14.76
CA ARG A 220 -0.08 13.25 -16.22
C ARG A 220 1.10 12.41 -16.72
N ALA A 221 2.05 12.05 -15.85
CA ALA A 221 3.21 11.24 -16.25
C ALA A 221 3.06 9.75 -15.88
N ALA A 222 2.18 9.41 -14.93
CA ALA A 222 1.84 8.04 -14.57
C ALA A 222 1.16 7.28 -15.73
N THR A 223 0.42 7.96 -16.60
CA THR A 223 -0.42 7.33 -17.63
C THR A 223 0.37 6.55 -18.68
N TYR A 224 1.63 6.90 -18.95
CA TYR A 224 2.45 6.25 -19.98
C TYR A 224 3.29 5.07 -19.44
N TYR A 225 3.78 5.17 -18.21
CA TYR A 225 4.64 4.14 -17.62
C TYR A 225 3.83 2.98 -17.00
N VAL A 226 2.62 3.27 -16.53
CA VAL A 226 1.67 2.27 -16.01
C VAL A 226 1.14 1.36 -17.15
N GLN A 227 1.19 1.79 -18.41
CA GLN A 227 0.75 0.96 -19.55
C GLN A 227 1.62 -0.28 -19.79
N GLY A 228 2.91 -0.25 -19.44
CA GLY A 228 3.85 -1.35 -19.72
C GLY A 228 3.95 -2.43 -18.63
N ARG A 229 3.34 -2.22 -17.45
CA ARG A 229 3.42 -3.13 -16.28
C ARG A 229 2.06 -3.41 -15.64
N ARG A 230 0.97 -3.09 -16.34
CA ARG A 230 -0.39 -3.19 -15.80
C ARG A 230 -0.85 -4.62 -15.58
N GLU A 231 -0.40 -5.60 -16.37
CA GLU A 231 -0.77 -7.01 -16.18
C GLU A 231 -0.30 -7.52 -14.80
N ASP A 232 0.95 -7.24 -14.42
CA ASP A 232 1.52 -7.64 -13.12
C ASP A 232 0.91 -6.88 -11.92
N LEU A 233 0.61 -5.58 -12.09
CA LEU A 233 0.04 -4.74 -11.01
C LEU A 233 -1.47 -4.97 -10.81
N THR A 234 -2.19 -5.32 -11.86
CA THR A 234 -3.65 -5.56 -11.84
C THR A 234 -3.97 -6.92 -11.22
N GLU A 235 -3.12 -7.93 -11.41
CA GLU A 235 -3.29 -9.23 -10.75
C GLU A 235 -3.12 -9.18 -9.23
N GLN A 236 -2.28 -8.28 -8.71
CA GLN A 236 -1.88 -8.27 -7.30
C GLN A 236 -2.75 -7.38 -6.39
N ASN A 237 -3.34 -6.27 -6.86
CA ASN A 237 -4.02 -5.28 -5.97
C ASN A 237 -5.49 -4.96 -6.27
N VAL A 238 -5.99 -5.23 -7.48
CA VAL A 238 -7.42 -5.07 -7.80
C VAL A 238 -8.34 -6.05 -7.03
N PRO A 239 -7.91 -7.26 -6.61
CA PRO A 239 -8.83 -8.21 -5.98
C PRO A 239 -9.42 -7.71 -4.65
N GLY A 240 -8.64 -7.13 -3.74
CA GLY A 240 -9.14 -6.76 -2.40
C GLY A 240 -10.22 -5.67 -2.41
N VAL A 241 -10.03 -4.63 -3.24
CA VAL A 241 -11.04 -3.58 -3.44
C VAL A 241 -12.22 -4.12 -4.25
N GLY A 242 -11.95 -4.92 -5.29
CA GLY A 242 -12.97 -5.58 -6.08
C GLY A 242 -13.88 -6.49 -5.24
N ASP A 243 -13.31 -7.22 -4.28
CA ASP A 243 -14.03 -8.10 -3.37
C ASP A 243 -14.91 -7.33 -2.39
N ALA A 244 -14.44 -6.20 -1.86
CA ALA A 244 -15.25 -5.33 -1.02
C ALA A 244 -16.44 -4.75 -1.80
N LEU A 245 -16.20 -4.23 -3.00
CA LEU A 245 -17.25 -3.73 -3.90
C LEU A 245 -18.23 -4.84 -4.31
N TYR A 246 -17.70 -6.02 -4.65
CA TYR A 246 -18.52 -7.17 -5.04
C TYR A 246 -19.34 -7.69 -3.87
N TYR A 247 -18.78 -7.72 -2.66
CA TYR A 247 -19.51 -8.08 -1.44
C TYR A 247 -20.63 -7.09 -1.16
N MET A 248 -20.37 -5.78 -1.25
CA MET A 248 -21.41 -4.75 -1.07
C MET A 248 -22.55 -4.90 -2.09
N ALA A 249 -22.24 -5.25 -3.34
CA ALA A 249 -23.25 -5.42 -4.38
C ALA A 249 -23.95 -6.80 -4.37
N ARG A 250 -23.23 -7.87 -4.02
CA ARG A 250 -23.63 -9.28 -4.26
C ARG A 250 -23.14 -10.28 -3.19
N GLY A 251 -22.93 -9.84 -1.96
CA GLY A 251 -22.36 -10.64 -0.87
C GLY A 251 -23.18 -11.86 -0.41
N ALA A 252 -24.45 -11.98 -0.81
CA ALA A 252 -25.32 -13.08 -0.40
C ALA A 252 -24.79 -14.47 -0.79
N ALA A 253 -24.15 -14.60 -1.95
CA ALA A 253 -23.56 -15.88 -2.38
C ALA A 253 -22.34 -16.26 -1.53
N ILE A 254 -21.52 -15.28 -1.16
CA ILE A 254 -20.34 -15.45 -0.30
C ILE A 254 -20.77 -15.86 1.11
N ARG A 255 -21.77 -15.19 1.70
CA ARG A 255 -22.29 -15.54 3.03
C ARG A 255 -22.88 -16.94 3.07
N ARG A 256 -23.63 -17.35 2.04
CA ARG A 256 -24.15 -18.73 1.92
C ARG A 256 -23.03 -19.77 1.82
N PHE A 257 -21.94 -19.44 1.12
CA PHE A 257 -20.79 -20.34 1.05
C PHE A 257 -20.14 -20.51 2.43
N VAL A 258 -19.86 -19.41 3.13
CA VAL A 258 -19.28 -19.47 4.48
C VAL A 258 -20.21 -20.18 5.47
N GLN A 259 -21.52 -19.93 5.38
CA GLN A 259 -22.53 -20.63 6.17
C GLN A 259 -22.47 -22.15 5.95
N ARG A 260 -22.38 -22.61 4.70
CA ARG A 260 -22.24 -24.05 4.42
C ARG A 260 -20.95 -24.63 5.00
N CYS A 261 -19.83 -23.91 4.92
CA CYS A 261 -18.58 -24.36 5.56
C CYS A 261 -18.73 -24.51 7.08
N ILE A 262 -19.51 -23.63 7.72
CA ILE A 262 -19.83 -23.71 9.15
C ILE A 262 -20.72 -24.91 9.47
N GLU A 263 -21.76 -25.14 8.67
CA GLU A 263 -22.73 -26.24 8.84
C GLU A 263 -22.10 -27.63 8.59
N GLU A 264 -21.14 -27.73 7.68
CA GLU A 264 -20.44 -28.98 7.35
C GLU A 264 -19.32 -29.33 8.34
N ALA A 265 -18.89 -28.40 9.19
CA ALA A 265 -17.82 -28.62 10.15
C ALA A 265 -18.29 -29.40 11.39
N GLU A 266 -17.39 -30.20 11.96
CA GLU A 266 -17.68 -30.96 13.17
C GLU A 266 -17.82 -30.02 14.37
N SER A 267 -18.93 -30.14 15.08
CA SER A 267 -19.20 -29.37 16.29
C SER A 267 -18.32 -29.82 17.47
N PRO A 268 -17.90 -28.90 18.37
CA PRO A 268 -18.20 -27.46 18.35
C PRO A 268 -17.34 -26.70 17.32
N VAL A 269 -17.91 -25.62 16.75
CA VAL A 269 -17.28 -24.82 15.69
C VAL A 269 -16.85 -23.46 16.26
N VAL A 270 -15.63 -23.05 15.94
CA VAL A 270 -15.07 -21.71 16.18
C VAL A 270 -14.74 -21.08 14.85
N VAL A 271 -15.17 -19.85 14.61
CA VAL A 271 -14.82 -19.11 13.39
C VAL A 271 -13.68 -18.13 13.71
N LEU A 272 -12.54 -18.32 13.05
CA LEU A 272 -11.41 -17.40 13.09
C LEU A 272 -11.43 -16.59 11.79
N ALA A 273 -11.84 -15.33 11.90
CA ALA A 273 -12.03 -14.47 10.75
C ALA A 273 -11.10 -13.25 10.80
N HIS A 274 -10.62 -12.82 9.62
CA HIS A 274 -9.79 -11.63 9.46
C HIS A 274 -10.51 -10.60 8.57
N SER A 275 -10.45 -9.31 8.93
CA SER A 275 -10.99 -8.19 8.13
C SER A 275 -12.44 -8.41 7.66
N LEU A 276 -12.78 -8.22 6.38
CA LEU A 276 -14.13 -8.44 5.81
C LEU A 276 -14.66 -9.87 6.02
N GLY A 277 -13.78 -10.84 6.31
CA GLY A 277 -14.15 -12.21 6.65
C GLY A 277 -14.96 -12.26 7.94
N GLY A 278 -14.70 -11.32 8.86
CA GLY A 278 -15.50 -11.15 10.08
C GLY A 278 -16.93 -10.71 9.77
N ILE A 279 -17.09 -9.77 8.83
CA ILE A 279 -18.41 -9.29 8.38
C ILE A 279 -19.17 -10.39 7.63
N ILE A 280 -18.48 -11.19 6.82
CA ILE A 280 -19.07 -12.32 6.08
C ILE A 280 -19.57 -13.41 7.05
N SER A 281 -18.89 -13.58 8.19
CA SER A 281 -19.12 -14.67 9.14
C SER A 281 -20.22 -14.40 10.18
N VAL A 282 -20.72 -13.17 10.25
CA VAL A 282 -21.88 -12.74 11.06
C VAL A 282 -23.10 -12.69 10.14
#